data_AF-A0A7V5G733-F1
#
_entry.id   AF-A0A7V5G733-F1
#
_cell.length_a   1.000
_cell.length_b   1.000
_cell.length_c   1.000
_cell.angle_alpha   90.00
_cell.angle_beta   90.00
_cell.angle_gamma   90.00
#
_symmetry.space_group_name_H-M   'P 1'
#
loop_
_entity.id
_entity.type
_entity.pdbx_description
1 polymer ?
#
loop_
_entity_poly.entity_id
_entity_poly.type
_entity_poly.pdbx_seq_one_letter_code
_entity_poly.pdbx_strand_id
1 'polypeptide(L)' 'VEPKDGAVLALVGGYNFHHSKFNRGSYARRQPGSTFKPFVYSAAIKKGYRHQMLQ' A
#
# COMPACT_ATOMS: atom_id res chain seq x y z
N VAL A 1 6.41 6.58 5.92
CA VAL A 1 7.09 7.34 4.85
C VAL A 1 6.47 8.72 4.80
N GLU A 2 7.26 9.76 4.52
CA GLU A 2 6.74 11.10 4.25
C GLU A 2 6.12 11.12 2.83
N PRO A 3 4.81 11.41 2.67
CA PRO A 3 4.16 11.35 1.36
C PRO A 3 4.67 12.37 0.34
N LYS A 4 5.26 13.49 0.78
CA LYS A 4 5.69 14.58 -0.10
C LYS A 4 7.01 14.30 -0.81
N ASP A 5 7.95 13.62 -0.15
CA ASP A 5 9.31 13.41 -0.66
C ASP A 5 9.77 11.94 -0.62
N GLY A 6 9.00 11.05 0.00
CA GLY A 6 9.31 9.63 0.11
C GLY A 6 10.27 9.26 1.24
N ALA A 7 10.63 10.18 2.14
CA ALA A 7 11.57 9.89 3.23
C ALA A 7 11.07 8.74 4.12
N VAL A 8 11.98 7.79 4.42
CA VAL A 8 11.69 6.64 5.28
C VAL A 8 11.84 7.05 6.75
N LEU A 9 10.72 7.35 7.41
CA LEU A 9 10.71 7.72 8.83
C LEU A 9 10.98 6.53 9.76
N ALA A 10 10.53 5.33 9.37
CA ALA A 10 10.73 4.09 10.11
C ALA A 10 10.55 2.88 9.16
N LEU A 11 11.27 1.78 9.41
CA LEU A 11 11.17 0.52 8.66
C LEU A 11 11.39 -0.69 9.57
N VAL A 12 10.45 -1.62 9.58
CA VAL A 12 10.52 -2.86 10.37
C VAL A 12 10.39 -4.06 9.42
N GLY A 13 11.44 -4.89 9.35
CA GLY A 13 11.51 -6.02 8.42
C GLY A 13 10.93 -7.35 8.96
N GLY A 14 10.66 -7.44 10.26
CA GLY A 14 10.18 -8.64 10.93
C GLY A 14 10.21 -8.45 12.44
N TYR A 15 9.70 -9.45 13.18
CA TYR A 15 9.57 -9.38 14.64
C TYR A 15 10.92 -9.26 15.36
N ASN A 16 11.90 -10.08 14.99
CA ASN A 16 13.24 -10.08 15.58
C ASN A 16 14.30 -10.28 14.49
N PHE A 17 15.22 -9.32 14.35
CA PHE A 17 16.28 -9.35 13.35
C PHE A 17 17.29 -10.48 13.56
N HIS A 18 17.56 -10.87 14.82
CA HIS A 18 18.47 -11.97 15.13
C HIS A 18 17.90 -13.33 14.71
N HIS A 19 16.57 -13.47 14.75
CA HIS A 19 15.89 -14.67 14.28
C HIS A 19 15.80 -14.70 12.74
N SER A 20 15.55 -13.55 12.10
CA SER A 20 15.45 -13.44 10.65
C SER A 20 15.89 -12.07 10.17
N LYS A 21 16.96 -12.03 9.38
CA LYS A 21 17.45 -10.80 8.74
C LYS A 21 16.66 -10.42 7.47
N PHE A 22 15.69 -11.24 7.06
CA PHE A 22 14.90 -10.98 5.86
C PHE A 22 13.94 -9.81 6.07
N ASN A 23 14.12 -8.73 5.30
CA ASN A 23 13.31 -7.53 5.39
C ASN A 23 12.01 -7.67 4.60
N ARG A 24 10.90 -7.91 5.31
CA ARG A 24 9.57 -8.02 4.73
C ARG A 24 8.98 -6.68 4.29
N GLY A 25 9.42 -5.57 4.89
CA GLY A 25 8.97 -4.23 4.51
C GLY A 25 9.41 -3.79 3.12
N SER A 26 10.47 -4.39 2.57
CA SER A 26 11.01 -4.03 1.25
C SER A 26 11.01 -5.17 0.24
N TYR A 27 11.26 -6.42 0.67
CA TYR A 27 11.49 -7.53 -0.27
C TYR A 27 10.40 -8.60 -0.29
N ALA A 28 9.46 -8.59 0.66
CA ALA A 28 8.40 -9.61 0.66
C ALA A 28 7.34 -9.29 -0.41
N ARG A 29 7.16 -10.23 -1.36
CA ARG A 29 6.02 -10.20 -2.28
C ARG A 29 4.85 -10.95 -1.66
N ARG A 30 3.70 -10.29 -1.56
CA ARG A 30 2.44 -10.84 -1.02
C ARG A 30 1.27 -10.33 -1.85
N GLN A 31 0.19 -11.13 -1.93
CA GLN A 31 -1.05 -10.66 -2.53
C GLN A 31 -1.65 -9.57 -1.63
N PRO A 32 -1.95 -8.36 -2.15
CA PRO A 32 -2.45 -7.25 -1.35
C PRO A 32 -3.94 -7.40 -0.97
N GLY A 33 -4.68 -8.27 -1.67
CA GLY A 33 -6.12 -8.46 -1.45
C GLY A 33 -6.91 -7.16 -1.64
N SER A 34 -7.92 -6.94 -0.80
CA SER A 34 -8.81 -5.77 -0.89
C SER A 34 -8.09 -4.42 -0.69
N THR A 35 -6.89 -4.39 -0.11
CA THR A 35 -6.09 -3.16 0.03
C THR A 35 -5.72 -2.56 -1.33
N PHE A 36 -5.79 -3.32 -2.42
CA PHE A 36 -5.55 -2.81 -3.78
C PHE A 36 -6.76 -2.08 -4.41
N LYS A 37 -7.96 -2.22 -3.84
CA LYS A 37 -9.20 -1.63 -4.40
C LYS A 37 -9.14 -0.12 -4.63
N PRO A 38 -8.51 0.72 -3.78
CA PRO A 38 -8.42 2.16 -4.03
C PRO A 38 -7.79 2.50 -5.39
N PHE A 39 -6.84 1.71 -5.89
CA PHE A 39 -6.24 1.92 -7.21
C PHE A 39 -7.23 1.61 -8.34
N VAL A 40 -8.00 0.53 -8.20
CA VAL A 40 -9.06 0.16 -9.16
C VAL A 40 -10.16 1.23 -9.19
N TYR A 41 -10.58 1.72 -8.03
CA TYR A 41 -11.58 2.79 -7.94
C TYR A 41 -11.06 4.13 -8.43
N SER A 42 -9.80 4.46 -8.17
CA SER A 42 -9.15 5.65 -8.74
C SER A 42 -9.13 5.60 -10.27
N ALA A 43 -8.85 4.43 -10.86
CA ALA A 43 -8.93 4.25 -12.32
C ALA A 43 -10.36 4.40 -12.85
N ALA A 44 -11.37 3.92 -12.11
CA ALA A 44 -12.78 4.12 -12.47
C ALA A 44 -13.17 5.61 -12.41
N ILE A 45 -12.81 6.32 -11.33
CA ILE A 45 -13.07 7.76 -11.20
C ILE A 45 -12.39 8.53 -12.34
N LYS A 46 -11.14 8.21 -12.67
CA LYS A 46 -10.42 8.79 -13.81
C LYS A 46 -11.14 8.56 -15.15
N LYS A 47 -11.85 7.45 -15.29
CA LYS A 47 -12.68 7.12 -16.47
C LYS A 47 -14.07 7.78 -16.44
N GLY A 48 -14.38 8.60 -15.44
CA GLY A 48 -15.66 9.30 -15.32
C GLY A 48 -16.74 8.51 -14.58
N TYR A 49 -16.43 7.34 -14.01
CA TYR A 49 -17.34 6.66 -13.09
C TYR A 49 -17.43 7.48 -11.80
N ARG A 50 -18.61 8.05 -11.55
CA ARG A 50 -18.88 8.78 -10.31
C ARG A 50 -19.65 7.87 -9.37
N HIS A 51 -19.43 8.07 -8.07
CA HIS A 51 -20.32 7.51 -7.07
C HIS A 51 -21.70 8.14 -7.27
N GLN A 52 -22.65 7.37 -7.80
CA GLN A 52 -24.05 7.77 -7.78
C GLN A 52 -24.58 7.42 -6.39
N MET A 53 -24.46 8.38 -5.47
CA MET A 53 -25.38 8.41 -4.34
C MET A 53 -26.70 8.93 -4.92
N LEU A 54 -27.78 8.16 -4.80
CA LEU A 54 -29.10 8.53 -5.32
C LEU A 54 -29.51 9.92 -4.83
N GLN A 55 -29.52 10.89 -5.75
CA GLN A 55 -30.48 11.98 -5.85
C GLN A 55 -30.81 12.18 -7.32
#